data_AF-A0A2I0JJK2-F1
#
_entry.id   AF-A0A2I0JJK2-F1
#
_cell.length_a   1.000
_cell.length_b   1.000
_cell.length_c   1.000
_cell.angle_alpha   90.00
_cell.angle_beta   90.00
_cell.angle_gamma   90.00
#
_symmetry.space_group_name_H-M   'P 1'
#
loop_
_entity.id
_entity.type
_entity.pdbx_description
1 polymer ?
#
loop_
_entity_poly.entity_id
_entity_poly.type
_entity_poly.pdbx_seq_one_letter_code
_entity_poly.pdbx_strand_id
1 'polypeptide(L)'
;MASQSINLPVANYFTITLFILFIHASSRVFSRPILTEDEHMLKKHEEWMGLHGRVYKDIAEKDIRFKIFRENVKLIDTFNNNNSKGSDIKLGVNKFADLTNEEFRATYTGYKRKATNMSNLEAKPFRYANFTAAPTSLDWRAKKAVTSVKDQGDCGS
;
A
#
# COMPACT_ATOMS: atom_id res chain seq x y z
N MET A 1 -18.27 -15.61 72.65
CA MET A 1 -17.53 -15.72 71.36
C MET A 1 -17.07 -14.32 70.98
N ALA A 2 -15.78 -14.03 71.14
CA ALA A 2 -15.22 -12.71 70.84
C ALA A 2 -14.94 -12.61 69.33
N SER A 3 -15.53 -11.62 68.66
CA SER A 3 -15.19 -11.28 67.28
C SER A 3 -13.84 -10.58 67.26
N GLN A 4 -12.80 -11.23 66.73
CA GLN A 4 -11.52 -10.59 66.45
C GLN A 4 -11.68 -9.67 65.22
N SER A 5 -11.61 -8.37 65.45
CA SER A 5 -11.50 -7.35 64.40
C SER A 5 -10.08 -7.39 63.83
N ILE A 6 -9.96 -7.79 62.57
CA ILE A 6 -8.69 -7.83 61.83
C ILE A 6 -8.33 -6.38 61.44
N ASN A 7 -7.44 -5.75 62.22
CA ASN A 7 -6.84 -4.46 61.86
C ASN A 7 -5.72 -4.70 60.85
N LEU A 8 -5.99 -4.45 59.57
CA LEU A 8 -4.97 -4.46 58.54
C LEU A 8 -4.11 -3.18 58.65
N PRO A 9 -2.77 -3.28 58.60
CA PRO A 9 -1.89 -2.13 58.75
C PRO A 9 -2.10 -1.11 57.63
N VAL A 10 -2.05 0.19 57.96
CA VAL A 10 -2.25 1.31 57.01
C VAL A 10 -1.31 1.22 55.79
N ALA A 11 -0.13 0.61 55.96
CA ALA A 11 0.82 0.32 54.89
C ALA A 11 0.25 -0.59 53.78
N ASN A 12 -0.65 -1.53 54.10
CA ASN A 12 -1.32 -2.38 53.11
C ASN A 12 -2.31 -1.61 52.24
N TYR A 13 -3.00 -0.60 52.78
CA TYR A 13 -3.92 0.21 51.98
C TYR A 13 -3.13 1.11 51.02
N PHE A 14 -2.00 1.67 51.47
CA PHE A 14 -1.15 2.50 50.63
C PHE A 14 -0.55 1.72 49.45
N THR A 15 -0.03 0.51 49.69
CA THR A 15 0.50 -0.34 48.61
C THR A 15 -0.59 -0.77 47.64
N ILE A 16 -1.78 -1.14 48.12
CA ILE A 16 -2.93 -1.47 47.26
C ILE A 16 -3.32 -0.27 46.38
N THR A 17 -3.37 0.95 46.94
CA THR A 17 -3.70 2.15 46.14
C THR A 17 -2.64 2.45 45.08
N LEU A 18 -1.35 2.26 45.38
CA LEU A 18 -0.28 2.43 44.40
C LEU A 18 -0.37 1.38 43.28
N PHE A 19 -0.67 0.12 43.59
CA PHE A 19 -0.90 -0.92 42.58
C PHE A 19 -2.12 -0.59 41.70
N ILE A 20 -3.23 -0.12 42.28
CA ILE A 20 -4.41 0.29 41.51
C ILE A 20 -4.08 1.47 40.60
N LEU A 21 -3.35 2.48 41.08
CA LEU A 21 -2.91 3.62 40.26
C LEU A 21 -1.96 3.19 39.13
N PHE A 22 -1.08 2.22 39.38
CA PHE A 22 -0.17 1.67 38.37
C PHE A 22 -0.93 0.87 37.30
N ILE A 23 -1.96 0.11 37.68
CA ILE A 23 -2.86 -0.60 36.76
C ILE A 23 -3.66 0.40 35.91
N HIS A 24 -4.17 1.48 36.50
CA HIS A 24 -4.87 2.55 35.77
C HIS A 24 -3.94 3.36 34.86
N ALA A 25 -2.67 3.57 35.24
CA ALA A 25 -1.69 4.27 34.43
C ALA A 25 -1.21 3.43 33.22
N SER A 26 -0.99 2.13 33.41
CA SER A 26 -0.55 1.20 32.36
C SER A 26 -1.62 0.90 31.31
N SER A 27 -2.90 0.83 31.71
CA SER A 27 -4.01 0.62 30.77
C SER A 27 -4.24 1.79 29.81
N ARG A 28 -3.80 3.02 30.15
CA ARG A 28 -3.88 4.17 29.23
C ARG A 28 -2.85 4.14 28.09
N VAL A 29 -1.79 3.35 28.23
CA VAL A 29 -0.66 3.30 27.28
C VAL A 29 -0.90 2.27 26.17
N PHE A 30 -1.61 1.18 26.44
CA PHE A 30 -1.86 0.11 25.45
C PHE A 30 -3.06 0.36 24.52
N SER A 31 -4.06 1.15 24.92
CA SER A 31 -5.26 1.37 24.08
C SER A 31 -5.12 2.49 23.05
N ARG A 32 -4.09 3.34 23.13
CA ARG A 32 -3.91 4.51 22.25
C ARG A 32 -3.23 4.26 20.88
N PRO A 33 -2.26 3.34 20.72
CA PRO A 33 -1.49 3.29 19.46
C PRO A 33 -2.25 2.66 18.27
N ILE A 34 -3.19 1.74 18.50
CA ILE A 34 -3.89 1.03 17.39
C ILE A 34 -5.05 1.87 16.83
N LEU A 35 -5.85 2.50 17.70
CA LEU A 35 -6.98 3.34 17.28
C LEU A 35 -6.54 4.58 16.49
N THR A 36 -5.41 5.18 16.88
CA THR A 36 -4.88 6.39 16.22
C THR A 36 -4.32 6.10 14.83
N GLU A 37 -3.70 4.94 14.63
CA GLU A 37 -3.18 4.53 13.32
C GLU A 37 -4.33 4.22 12.34
N ASP A 38 -5.38 3.54 12.81
CA ASP A 38 -6.56 3.27 11.98
C ASP A 38 -7.32 4.57 11.63
N GLU A 39 -7.50 5.51 12.58
CA GLU A 39 -8.08 6.83 12.30
C GLU A 39 -7.27 7.63 11.27
N HIS A 40 -5.94 7.62 11.39
CA HIS A 40 -5.05 8.29 10.45
C HIS A 40 -5.11 7.67 9.05
N MET A 41 -5.11 6.33 8.95
CA MET A 41 -5.21 5.63 7.67
C MET A 41 -6.57 5.84 7.00
N LEU A 42 -7.66 5.87 7.78
CA LEU A 42 -9.00 6.21 7.29
C LEU A 42 -9.01 7.61 6.67
N LYS A 43 -8.49 8.61 7.38
CA LYS A 43 -8.38 9.97 6.85
C LYS A 43 -7.58 10.03 5.55
N LYS A 44 -6.44 9.34 5.49
CA LYS A 44 -5.61 9.25 4.28
C LYS A 44 -6.34 8.60 3.11
N HIS A 45 -7.15 7.57 3.37
CA HIS A 45 -7.99 6.93 2.36
C HIS A 45 -9.06 7.88 1.83
N GLU A 46 -9.74 8.65 2.69
CA GLU A 46 -10.75 9.61 2.27
C GLU A 46 -10.18 10.76 1.43
N GLU A 47 -9.02 11.30 1.81
CA GLU A 47 -8.30 12.30 1.02
C GLU A 47 -7.88 11.75 -0.35
N TRP A 48 -7.35 10.52 -0.37
CA TRP A 48 -6.99 9.82 -1.61
C TRP A 48 -8.21 9.56 -2.50
N MET A 49 -9.35 9.16 -1.92
CA MET A 49 -10.60 8.97 -2.66
C MET A 49 -11.03 10.28 -3.33
N GLY A 50 -10.97 11.40 -2.61
CA GLY A 50 -11.28 12.73 -3.16
C GLY A 50 -10.34 13.12 -4.31
N LEU A 51 -9.03 12.89 -4.15
CA LEU A 51 -8.02 13.20 -5.17
C LEU A 51 -8.22 12.38 -6.46
N HIS A 52 -8.61 11.11 -6.34
CA HIS A 52 -8.76 10.19 -7.47
C HIS A 52 -10.20 9.99 -7.93
N GLY A 53 -11.17 10.74 -7.39
CA GLY A 53 -12.58 10.65 -7.74
C GLY A 53 -13.19 9.27 -7.47
N ARG A 54 -12.76 8.59 -6.41
CA ARG A 54 -13.21 7.23 -6.07
C ARG A 54 -14.54 7.28 -5.32
N VAL A 55 -15.52 6.56 -5.85
CA VAL A 55 -16.84 6.36 -5.26
C VAL A 55 -17.14 4.88 -5.29
N TYR A 56 -17.52 4.32 -4.13
CA TYR A 56 -17.87 2.91 -3.98
C TYR A 56 -19.38 2.74 -3.92
N LYS A 57 -19.86 1.56 -4.31
CA LYS A 57 -21.28 1.23 -4.37
C LYS A 57 -21.93 1.27 -2.98
N ASP A 58 -21.25 0.72 -1.99
CA ASP A 58 -21.76 0.59 -0.62
C ASP A 58 -20.63 0.58 0.41
N ILE A 59 -21.01 0.61 1.69
CA ILE A 59 -20.08 0.63 2.83
C ILE A 59 -19.22 -0.65 2.85
N ALA A 60 -19.80 -1.80 2.48
CA ALA A 60 -19.08 -3.06 2.48
C ALA A 60 -17.96 -3.06 1.44
N GLU A 61 -18.20 -2.51 0.24
CA GLU A 61 -17.17 -2.30 -0.76
C GLU A 61 -16.10 -1.30 -0.26
N LYS A 62 -16.52 -0.16 0.31
CA LYS A 62 -15.58 0.83 0.87
C LYS A 62 -14.66 0.19 1.92
N ASP A 63 -15.19 -0.67 2.79
CA ASP A 63 -14.42 -1.37 3.82
C ASP A 63 -13.40 -2.36 3.22
N ILE A 64 -13.77 -3.09 2.18
CA ILE A 64 -12.84 -3.99 1.45
C ILE A 64 -11.73 -3.17 0.80
N ARG A 65 -12.11 -2.10 0.09
CA ARG A 65 -11.18 -1.21 -0.63
C ARG A 65 -10.24 -0.48 0.33
N PHE A 66 -10.73 -0.08 1.49
CA PHE A 66 -9.91 0.50 2.57
C PHE A 66 -8.86 -0.49 3.08
N LYS A 67 -9.21 -1.76 3.29
CA LYS A 67 -8.25 -2.80 3.72
C LYS A 67 -7.13 -2.98 2.69
N ILE A 68 -7.48 -3.07 1.41
CA ILE A 68 -6.51 -3.17 0.31
C ILE A 68 -5.62 -1.92 0.26
N PHE A 69 -6.22 -0.73 0.35
CA PHE A 69 -5.50 0.53 0.39
C PHE A 69 -4.47 0.58 1.53
N ARG A 70 -4.88 0.21 2.74
CA ARG A 70 -3.99 0.17 3.91
C ARG A 70 -2.84 -0.80 3.71
N GLU A 71 -3.10 -1.99 3.17
CA GLU A 71 -2.05 -2.98 2.87
C GLU A 71 -1.06 -2.46 1.82
N ASN A 72 -1.56 -1.83 0.75
CA ASN A 72 -0.71 -1.25 -0.29
C ASN A 72 0.13 -0.07 0.23
N VAL A 73 -0.44 0.81 1.06
CA VAL A 73 0.30 1.90 1.72
C VAL A 73 1.41 1.32 2.59
N LYS A 74 1.11 0.31 3.39
CA LYS A 74 2.12 -0.37 4.23
C LYS A 74 3.23 -1.00 3.40
N LEU A 75 2.90 -1.60 2.26
CA LEU A 75 3.87 -2.15 1.31
C LEU A 75 4.79 -1.06 0.77
N ILE A 76 4.22 0.08 0.35
CA ILE A 76 4.96 1.24 -0.15
C ILE A 76 5.93 1.76 0.92
N ASP A 77 5.44 1.97 2.15
CA ASP A 77 6.25 2.49 3.24
C ASP A 77 7.38 1.52 3.62
N THR A 78 7.07 0.22 3.71
CA THR A 78 8.07 -0.83 3.98
C THR A 78 9.14 -0.88 2.90
N PHE A 79 8.73 -0.88 1.63
CA PHE A 79 9.65 -0.90 0.49
C PHE A 79 10.56 0.33 0.50
N ASN A 80 10.00 1.53 0.65
CA ASN A 80 10.75 2.78 0.63
C ASN A 80 11.72 2.90 1.82
N ASN A 81 11.33 2.43 3.01
CA ASN A 81 12.20 2.43 4.19
C ASN A 81 13.36 1.44 4.03
N ASN A 82 13.11 0.25 3.48
CA ASN A 82 14.14 -0.75 3.24
C ASN A 82 15.06 -0.38 2.06
N ASN A 83 14.55 0.33 1.06
CA ASN A 83 15.32 0.78 -0.11
C ASN A 83 16.26 1.97 0.16
N SER A 84 16.27 2.52 1.37
CA SER A 84 17.14 3.64 1.77
C SER A 84 18.65 3.37 1.62
N LYS A 85 19.06 2.14 1.26
CA LYS A 85 20.47 1.73 1.15
C LYS A 85 20.94 1.24 -0.23
N GLY A 86 20.17 1.34 -1.33
CA GLY A 86 20.75 0.95 -2.63
C GLY A 86 19.87 0.79 -3.87
N SER A 87 18.63 1.28 -3.91
CA SER A 87 17.82 1.25 -5.13
C SER A 87 17.36 2.66 -5.52
N ASP A 88 17.48 2.98 -6.81
CA ASP A 88 17.07 4.27 -7.42
C ASP A 88 15.54 4.39 -7.57
N ILE A 89 14.76 3.44 -7.03
CA ILE A 89 13.32 3.36 -7.20
C ILE A 89 12.60 3.61 -5.88
N LYS A 90 11.60 4.51 -5.94
CA LYS A 90 10.66 4.81 -4.87
C LYS A 90 9.24 4.48 -5.32
N LEU A 91 8.46 3.86 -4.44
CA LEU A 91 7.03 3.63 -4.67
C LEU A 91 6.21 4.80 -4.12
N GLY A 92 5.04 5.02 -4.72
CA GLY A 92 4.10 6.05 -4.30
C GLY A 92 2.66 5.57 -4.41
N VAL A 93 1.80 6.13 -3.57
CA VAL A 93 0.35 5.89 -3.61
C VAL A 93 -0.19 6.53 -4.89
N ASN A 94 -0.82 5.72 -5.74
CA ASN A 94 -1.34 6.17 -7.04
C ASN A 94 -2.82 5.78 -7.21
N LYS A 95 -3.39 5.98 -8.41
CA LYS A 95 -4.82 5.72 -8.67
C LYS A 95 -5.25 4.25 -8.46
N PHE A 96 -4.31 3.31 -8.40
CA PHE A 96 -4.56 1.87 -8.25
C PHE A 96 -4.37 1.38 -6.81
N ALA A 97 -4.20 2.29 -5.84
CA ALA A 97 -3.86 1.93 -4.47
C ALA A 97 -4.92 1.10 -3.74
N ASP A 98 -6.17 1.06 -4.20
CA ASP A 98 -7.26 0.26 -3.63
C ASP A 98 -7.53 -1.06 -4.38
N LEU A 99 -6.63 -1.45 -5.29
CA LEU A 99 -6.72 -2.69 -6.05
C LEU A 99 -5.70 -3.72 -5.57
N THR A 100 -6.08 -4.99 -5.63
CA THR A 100 -5.11 -6.08 -5.55
C THR A 100 -4.31 -6.18 -6.84
N ASN A 101 -3.17 -6.88 -6.80
CA ASN A 101 -2.38 -7.12 -8.00
C ASN A 101 -3.16 -7.96 -9.04
N GLU A 102 -4.01 -8.87 -8.58
CA GLU A 102 -4.86 -9.71 -9.43
C GLU A 102 -5.92 -8.87 -10.15
N GLU A 103 -6.60 -7.97 -9.42
CA GLU A 103 -7.56 -7.03 -10.01
C GLU A 103 -6.87 -6.09 -11.00
N PHE A 104 -5.71 -5.56 -10.63
CA PHE A 104 -4.93 -4.69 -11.51
C PHE A 104 -4.57 -5.39 -12.82
N ARG A 105 -4.07 -6.63 -12.74
CA ARG A 105 -3.69 -7.41 -13.94
C ARG A 105 -4.90 -7.79 -14.79
N ALA A 106 -6.02 -8.13 -14.17
CA ALA A 106 -7.23 -8.53 -14.89
C ALA A 106 -7.82 -7.39 -15.74
N THR A 107 -7.73 -6.15 -15.27
CA THR A 107 -8.40 -4.99 -15.89
C THR A 107 -7.44 -4.08 -16.65
N TYR A 108 -6.25 -3.81 -16.10
CA TYR A 108 -5.33 -2.77 -16.62
C TYR A 108 -4.15 -3.33 -17.41
N THR A 109 -4.20 -4.61 -17.82
CA THR A 109 -3.20 -5.20 -18.71
C THR A 109 -3.85 -5.86 -19.92
N GLY A 110 -3.23 -5.73 -21.10
CA GLY A 110 -3.79 -6.23 -22.37
C GLY A 110 -3.01 -7.36 -23.03
N TYR A 111 -1.76 -7.62 -22.59
CA TYR A 111 -0.89 -8.55 -23.30
C TYR A 111 -1.32 -10.00 -23.13
N LYS A 112 -1.81 -10.61 -24.22
CA LYS A 112 -2.08 -12.03 -24.33
C LYS A 112 -1.00 -12.68 -25.19
N ARG A 113 -0.08 -13.41 -24.56
CA ARG A 113 0.93 -14.20 -25.28
C ARG A 113 0.21 -15.24 -26.13
N LYS A 114 0.20 -15.07 -27.46
CA LYS A 114 -0.23 -16.15 -28.36
C LYS A 114 0.79 -17.27 -28.27
N ALA A 115 0.34 -18.52 -28.12
CA ALA A 115 1.18 -19.69 -28.31
C ALA A 115 1.57 -19.73 -29.80
N THR A 116 2.71 -19.16 -30.14
CA THR A 116 3.25 -19.24 -31.50
C THR A 116 3.81 -20.64 -31.69
N ASN A 117 3.12 -21.47 -32.48
CA ASN A 117 3.77 -22.58 -33.17
C ASN A 117 4.77 -21.94 -34.15
N MET A 118 6.00 -21.75 -33.67
CA MET A 118 7.14 -21.15 -34.37
C MET A 118 7.56 -21.91 -35.65
N SER A 119 6.92 -23.03 -35.98
CA SER A 119 7.32 -23.89 -37.09
C SER A 119 6.98 -23.33 -38.48
N ASN A 120 6.04 -22.38 -38.61
CA ASN A 120 5.51 -21.95 -39.92
C ASN A 120 5.58 -20.44 -40.21
N LEU A 121 6.21 -19.63 -39.35
CA LEU A 121 6.41 -18.20 -39.62
C LEU A 121 7.82 -17.99 -40.18
N GLU A 122 7.90 -17.64 -41.46
CA GLU A 122 9.13 -17.17 -42.10
C GLU A 122 9.59 -15.89 -41.38
N ALA A 123 10.52 -16.05 -40.44
CA ALA A 123 11.00 -14.94 -39.61
C ALA A 123 11.78 -13.97 -40.51
N LYS A 124 11.16 -12.84 -40.87
CA LYS A 124 11.87 -11.77 -41.57
C LYS A 124 12.96 -11.21 -40.65
N PRO A 125 14.23 -11.21 -41.07
CA PRO A 125 15.30 -10.69 -40.24
C PRO A 125 15.09 -9.20 -39.97
N PHE A 126 15.50 -8.75 -38.79
CA PHE A 126 15.48 -7.33 -38.44
C PHE A 126 16.36 -6.54 -39.43
N ARG A 127 15.77 -5.55 -40.09
CA ARG A 127 16.36 -4.82 -41.23
C ARG A 127 17.72 -4.17 -40.93
N TYR A 128 17.94 -3.75 -39.69
CA TYR A 128 19.13 -2.98 -39.28
C TYR A 128 20.06 -3.78 -38.36
N ALA A 129 20.09 -5.11 -38.50
CA ALA A 129 20.92 -5.99 -37.67
C ALA A 129 22.42 -5.62 -37.67
N ASN A 130 22.92 -5.00 -38.75
CA ASN A 130 24.33 -4.62 -38.90
C ASN A 130 24.64 -3.18 -38.42
N PHE A 131 23.72 -2.49 -37.76
CA PHE A 131 23.95 -1.13 -37.28
C PHE A 131 24.79 -1.13 -35.99
N THR A 132 25.97 -0.51 -36.03
CA THR A 132 26.95 -0.53 -34.92
C THR A 132 27.15 0.81 -34.21
N ALA A 133 26.71 1.92 -34.79
CA ALA A 133 26.98 3.28 -34.31
C ALA A 133 25.83 3.86 -33.44
N ALA A 134 25.32 3.09 -32.48
CA ALA A 134 24.25 3.55 -31.59
C ALA A 134 24.79 4.53 -30.51
N PRO A 135 24.02 5.58 -30.15
CA PRO A 135 24.40 6.49 -29.08
C PRO A 135 24.31 5.81 -27.71
N THR A 136 25.05 6.33 -26.72
CA THR A 136 25.02 5.86 -25.33
C THR A 136 23.69 6.14 -24.62
N SER A 137 22.94 7.16 -25.07
CA SER A 137 21.58 7.44 -24.62
C SER A 137 20.74 8.02 -25.75
N LEU A 138 19.46 7.69 -25.77
CA LEU A 138 18.51 8.18 -26.76
C LEU A 138 17.14 8.38 -26.12
N ASP A 139 16.64 9.63 -26.19
CA ASP A 139 15.28 9.97 -25.78
C ASP A 139 14.46 10.43 -26.99
N TRP A 140 13.52 9.59 -27.42
CA TRP A 140 12.62 9.91 -28.54
C TRP A 140 11.66 11.07 -28.23
N ARG A 141 11.39 11.37 -26.94
CA ARG A 141 10.59 12.52 -26.53
C ARG A 141 11.32 13.83 -26.89
N ALA A 142 12.63 13.88 -26.67
CA ALA A 142 13.47 15.02 -27.06
C ALA A 142 13.51 15.23 -28.58
N LYS A 143 13.25 14.16 -29.35
CA LYS A 143 13.11 14.21 -30.81
C LYS A 143 11.69 14.48 -31.28
N LYS A 144 10.74 14.74 -30.37
CA LYS A 144 9.31 14.95 -30.67
C LYS A 144 8.66 13.80 -31.45
N ALA A 145 9.18 12.58 -31.26
CA ALA A 145 8.66 11.36 -31.88
C ALA A 145 7.69 10.58 -30.97
N VAL A 146 7.40 11.09 -29.78
CA VAL A 146 6.53 10.47 -28.77
C VAL A 146 5.37 11.40 -28.46
N THR A 147 4.14 10.88 -28.51
CA THR A 147 2.93 11.63 -28.17
C THR A 147 2.75 11.75 -26.65
N SER A 148 1.78 12.55 -26.21
CA SER A 148 1.39 12.62 -24.79
C SER A 148 0.99 11.26 -24.26
N VAL A 149 1.33 10.95 -23.00
CA VAL A 149 0.84 9.76 -22.29
C VAL A 149 -0.70 9.71 -22.33
N LYS A 150 -1.26 8.52 -22.56
CA LYS A 150 -2.69 8.25 -22.60
C LYS A 150 -3.11 7.35 -21.42
N ASP A 151 -4.40 7.30 -21.15
CA ASP A 151 -5.00 6.37 -20.19
C ASP A 151 -5.79 5.31 -20.97
N GLN A 152 -5.45 4.04 -20.77
CA GLN A 152 -6.17 2.91 -21.40
C GLN A 152 -7.55 2.66 -20.77
N GLY A 153 -7.80 3.25 -19.61
CA GLY A 153 -9.02 3.00 -18.84
C GLY A 153 -9.12 1.53 -18.42
N ASP A 154 -10.34 1.01 -18.37
CA ASP A 154 -10.61 -0.35 -17.90
C ASP A 154 -10.60 -1.39 -19.04
N CYS A 155 -9.89 -1.07 -20.13
CA CYS A 155 -9.75 -1.94 -21.29
C CYS A 155 -8.31 -2.49 -21.40
N GLY A 156 -8.20 -3.80 -21.62
CA GLY A 156 -6.93 -4.48 -21.92
C GLY A 156 -6.52 -4.33 -23.38
N SER A 157 -6.43 -3.09 -23.89
CA SER A 157 -6.01 -2.75 -25.26
C SER A 157 -4.50 -2.66 -25.42
#